data_AF-A0A510K9Q3-F1
#
_entry.id   AF-A0A510K9Q3-F1
#
_cell.length_a   1.000
_cell.length_b   1.000
_cell.length_c   1.000
_cell.angle_alpha   90.00
_cell.angle_beta   90.00
_cell.angle_gamma   90.00
#
_symmetry.space_group_name_H-M   'P 1'
#
loop_
_entity.id
_entity.type
_entity.pdbx_description
1 polymer ?
#
loop_
_entity_poly.entity_id
_entity_poly.type
_entity_poly.pdbx_seq_one_letter_code
_entity_poly.pdbx_strand_id
1 'polypeptide(L)'
;MSDYWKDRFIEEENRVNQMAGKEIKKQQAEYDKAITRINQDIEIWYNRIAKNNDVSLVNAKEMLNKKERDEFKWNVDEYIKKGSGEDSLMFAKELENASAKYHIERLEAMKLQVRAEIEKLYNDNGNGFKNYLGNLYENQYNHTFFEIAKGTSMGIGSNMYKLNDKLVNTVISSPWASDGKHFSDRIWEDKNKLINTLHTEMTQAFIRGDKLDTLIEKVVKRMSASKSNVARLVYTESAAYASKARIKTYEDLNVERYEVVATLDSRTSEICQSIDGKVFEFKDYEIGTTAPPFHVNCRTTTAPYFEDEKEGERAARDKDGKTYYVPANMKYKDWEIKYANKRFVNTTVKVPEGRYRLLGNIKDSRYNSVEELLQKYEEKIVKNTYESAMVVTEHGEIYVIKGDKGSLPVQRIESIRFENASITHNHPEGRHEWGFSGGDFDTFRNGKFKYMRAIDEKYVHELSKDMFEMDMTDFDDDIQKLRELNFEDVAQILQKLNAKDKNLNYRRKKYAIKRT
;
A
#
# COMPACT_ATOMS: atom_id res chain seq x y z
N MET A 1 -32.58 -0.67 4.00
CA MET A 1 -31.73 0.11 4.92
C MET A 1 -31.84 1.56 4.49
N SER A 2 -32.30 2.43 5.39
CA SER A 2 -32.29 3.86 5.13
C SER A 2 -30.87 4.37 4.95
N ASP A 3 -30.71 5.11 3.88
CA ASP A 3 -29.57 5.89 3.43
C ASP A 3 -29.01 6.76 4.56
N TYR A 4 -29.88 7.17 5.50
CA TYR A 4 -29.52 7.82 6.76
C TYR A 4 -28.47 7.03 7.57
N TRP A 5 -28.68 5.74 7.81
CA TRP A 5 -27.81 4.96 8.70
C TRP A 5 -26.43 4.72 8.11
N LYS A 6 -26.34 4.49 6.80
CA LYS A 6 -25.04 4.29 6.13
C LYS A 6 -24.21 5.56 6.15
N ASP A 7 -24.81 6.70 5.80
CA ASP A 7 -24.11 7.98 5.80
C ASP A 7 -23.63 8.37 7.19
N ARG A 8 -24.51 8.27 8.19
CA ARG A 8 -24.17 8.62 9.59
C ARG A 8 -23.04 7.78 10.12
N PHE A 9 -23.05 6.47 9.86
CA PHE A 9 -22.00 5.60 10.38
C PHE A 9 -20.69 5.71 9.59
N ILE A 10 -20.73 6.10 8.30
CA ILE A 10 -19.53 6.49 7.53
C ILE A 10 -18.95 7.81 8.07
N GLU A 11 -19.80 8.79 8.41
CA GLU A 11 -19.36 10.03 9.07
C GLU A 11 -18.70 9.75 10.43
N GLU A 12 -19.32 8.89 11.25
CA GLU A 12 -18.73 8.45 12.52
C GLU A 12 -17.41 7.71 12.33
N GLU A 13 -17.32 6.82 11.35
CA GLU A 13 -16.08 6.13 11.01
C GLU A 13 -15.00 7.12 10.54
N ASN A 14 -15.37 8.14 9.78
CA ASN A 14 -14.44 9.22 9.41
C ASN A 14 -13.96 10.01 10.63
N ARG A 15 -14.82 10.28 11.61
CA ARG A 15 -14.46 10.92 12.88
C ARG A 15 -13.45 10.08 13.67
N VAL A 16 -13.71 8.77 13.80
CA VAL A 16 -12.79 7.81 14.44
C VAL A 16 -11.43 7.81 13.74
N ASN A 17 -11.41 7.76 12.41
CA ASN A 17 -10.18 7.79 11.62
C ASN A 17 -9.41 9.11 11.78
N GLN A 18 -10.08 10.26 11.89
CA GLN A 18 -9.44 11.53 12.19
C GLN A 18 -8.85 11.57 13.61
N MET A 19 -9.57 11.03 14.60
CA MET A 19 -9.06 10.90 15.96
C MET A 19 -7.81 10.02 16.00
N ALA A 20 -7.83 8.87 15.32
CA ALA A 20 -6.67 7.99 15.18
C ALA A 20 -5.50 8.71 14.50
N GLY A 21 -5.74 9.44 13.42
CA GLY A 21 -4.70 10.22 12.74
C GLY A 21 -4.04 11.29 13.62
N LYS A 22 -4.79 11.93 14.52
CA LYS A 22 -4.23 12.88 15.51
C LYS A 22 -3.35 12.17 16.54
N GLU A 23 -3.83 11.04 17.07
CA GLU A 23 -3.08 10.26 18.05
C GLU A 23 -1.78 9.67 17.45
N ILE A 24 -1.84 9.18 16.20
CA ILE A 24 -0.66 8.70 15.48
C ILE A 24 0.40 9.79 15.38
N LYS A 25 0.01 11.01 14.98
CA LYS A 25 0.96 12.14 14.88
C LYS A 25 1.59 12.46 16.23
N LYS A 26 0.80 12.43 17.31
CA LYS A 26 1.28 12.67 18.67
C LYS A 26 2.32 11.61 19.08
N GLN A 27 2.00 10.32 18.94
CA GLN A 27 2.94 9.25 19.31
C GLN A 27 4.19 9.27 18.42
N GLN A 28 4.04 9.51 17.12
CA GLN A 28 5.15 9.65 16.19
C GLN A 28 6.10 10.80 16.55
N ALA A 29 5.60 11.91 17.07
CA ALA A 29 6.42 13.01 17.55
C ALA A 29 7.24 12.62 18.80
N GLU A 30 6.70 11.78 19.69
CA GLU A 30 7.48 11.25 20.82
C GLU A 30 8.60 10.31 20.35
N TYR A 31 8.37 9.51 19.30
CA TYR A 31 9.44 8.73 18.66
C TYR A 31 10.55 9.64 18.12
N ASP A 32 10.22 10.74 17.47
CA ASP A 32 11.23 11.68 16.92
C ASP A 32 12.08 12.32 18.02
N LYS A 33 11.46 12.66 19.16
CA LYS A 33 12.18 13.14 20.36
C LYS A 33 13.08 12.06 20.93
N ALA A 34 12.59 10.83 21.05
CA ALA A 34 13.38 9.71 21.57
C ALA A 34 14.57 9.37 20.66
N ILE A 35 14.38 9.35 19.34
CA ILE A 35 15.46 9.17 18.35
C ILE A 35 16.55 10.24 18.56
N THR A 36 16.15 11.50 18.73
CA THR A 36 17.09 12.60 18.94
C THR A 36 17.93 12.40 20.20
N ARG A 37 17.30 12.04 21.32
CA ARG A 37 18.00 11.80 22.60
C ARG A 37 18.90 10.56 22.54
N ILE A 38 18.42 9.46 21.96
CA ILE A 38 19.20 8.23 21.77
C ILE A 38 20.45 8.51 20.93
N ASN A 39 20.33 9.31 19.87
CA ASN A 39 21.49 9.67 19.04
C ASN A 39 22.52 10.51 19.83
N GLN A 40 22.06 11.44 20.67
CA GLN A 40 22.94 12.22 21.56
C GLN A 40 23.68 11.31 22.55
N ASP A 41 22.97 10.37 23.19
CA ASP A 41 23.60 9.41 24.12
C ASP A 41 24.63 8.54 23.40
N ILE A 42 24.29 8.03 22.22
CA ILE A 42 25.21 7.22 21.41
C ILE A 42 26.45 8.02 21.04
N GLU A 43 26.31 9.26 20.58
CA GLU A 43 27.45 10.11 20.22
C GLU A 43 28.38 10.37 21.41
N ILE A 44 27.81 10.69 22.58
CA ILE A 44 28.56 10.92 23.82
C ILE A 44 29.38 9.68 24.18
N TRP A 45 28.77 8.49 24.17
CA TRP A 45 29.46 7.25 24.54
C TRP A 45 30.42 6.76 23.48
N TYR A 46 30.06 6.85 22.21
CA TYR A 46 30.91 6.43 21.10
C TYR A 46 32.22 7.22 21.10
N ASN A 47 32.17 8.54 21.30
CA ASN A 47 33.36 9.39 21.38
C ASN A 47 34.29 9.04 22.56
N ARG A 48 33.75 8.47 23.65
CA ARG A 48 34.55 7.96 24.78
C ARG A 48 35.19 6.61 24.49
N ILE A 49 34.53 5.80 23.66
CA ILE A 49 34.99 4.46 23.25
C ILE A 49 36.03 4.56 22.12
N ALA A 50 35.94 5.57 21.27
CA ALA A 50 36.88 5.80 20.18
C ALA A 50 38.27 6.23 20.72
N LYS A 51 39.31 5.43 20.44
CA LYS A 51 40.71 5.78 20.75
C LYS A 51 41.50 5.84 19.44
N ASN A 52 42.30 6.89 19.25
CA ASN A 52 43.06 7.10 18.01
C ASN A 52 42.20 7.04 16.74
N ASN A 53 40.94 7.47 16.83
CA ASN A 53 39.90 7.37 15.78
C ASN A 53 39.40 5.94 15.46
N ASP A 54 39.83 4.94 16.22
CA ASP A 54 39.37 3.55 16.08
C ASP A 54 38.41 3.16 17.21
N VAL A 55 37.35 2.44 16.83
CA VAL A 55 36.44 1.78 17.77
C VAL A 55 36.62 0.28 17.74
N SER A 56 36.59 -0.33 18.93
CA SER A 56 36.69 -1.78 19.08
C SER A 56 35.83 -2.25 20.24
N LEU A 57 35.45 -3.53 20.22
CA LEU A 57 34.79 -4.16 21.35
C LEU A 57 35.64 -4.09 22.62
N VAL A 58 36.98 -4.10 22.51
CA VAL A 58 37.88 -3.99 23.66
C VAL A 58 37.72 -2.65 24.35
N ASN A 59 37.76 -1.54 23.60
CA ASN A 59 37.55 -0.20 24.16
C ASN A 59 36.13 -0.03 24.73
N ALA A 60 35.15 -0.67 24.08
CA ALA A 60 33.75 -0.63 24.52
C ALA A 60 33.52 -1.38 25.84
N LYS A 61 34.35 -2.39 26.14
CA LYS A 61 34.35 -3.16 27.39
C LYS A 61 35.21 -2.54 28.50
N GLU A 62 35.85 -1.40 28.26
CA GLU A 62 36.54 -0.69 29.33
C GLU A 62 35.55 -0.23 30.41
N MET A 63 35.97 -0.35 31.66
CA MET A 63 35.20 0.09 32.80
C MET A 63 35.10 1.61 32.83
N LEU A 64 33.94 2.12 33.25
CA LEU A 64 33.75 3.54 33.47
C LEU A 64 34.77 4.08 34.48
N ASN A 65 35.45 5.18 34.15
CA ASN A 65 36.29 5.91 35.10
C ASN A 65 35.43 6.71 36.11
N LYS A 66 36.05 7.32 37.13
CA LYS A 66 35.32 8.04 38.19
C LYS A 66 34.36 9.09 37.63
N LYS A 67 34.83 9.93 36.69
CA LYS A 67 34.02 10.99 36.09
C LYS A 67 32.86 10.42 35.27
N GLU A 68 33.13 9.42 34.44
CA GLU A 68 32.10 8.76 33.62
C GLU A 68 31.03 8.06 34.49
N ARG A 69 31.42 7.48 35.64
CA ARG A 69 30.48 6.90 36.60
C ARG A 69 29.59 7.95 37.26
N ASP A 70 30.18 9.07 37.70
CA ASP A 70 29.44 10.16 38.32
C ASP A 70 28.43 10.77 37.32
N GLU A 71 28.81 10.93 36.06
CA GLU A 71 27.92 11.36 34.97
C GLU A 71 26.82 10.32 34.66
N PHE A 72 27.18 9.03 34.57
CA PHE A 72 26.19 7.98 34.36
C PHE A 72 25.15 7.98 35.48
N LYS A 73 25.60 8.08 36.73
CA LYS A 73 24.71 8.19 37.89
C LYS A 73 23.81 9.41 37.82
N TRP A 74 24.34 10.57 37.45
CA TRP A 74 23.53 11.78 37.30
C TRP A 74 22.43 11.64 36.23
N ASN A 75 22.76 11.05 35.07
CA ASN A 75 21.77 10.77 34.03
C ASN A 75 20.69 9.78 34.51
N VAL A 76 21.08 8.76 35.28
CA VAL A 76 20.14 7.80 35.89
C VAL A 76 19.21 8.50 36.89
N ASP A 77 19.76 9.36 37.76
CA ASP A 77 18.96 10.14 38.71
C ASP A 77 17.97 11.07 37.99
N GLU A 78 18.38 11.68 36.88
CA GLU A 78 17.51 12.50 36.04
C GLU A 78 16.38 11.68 35.42
N TYR A 79 16.69 10.48 34.93
CA TYR A 79 15.69 9.54 34.40
C TYR A 79 14.65 9.17 35.48
N ILE A 80 15.10 8.80 36.67
CA ILE A 80 14.23 8.42 37.79
C ILE A 80 13.37 9.62 38.23
N LYS A 81 13.97 10.82 38.35
CA LYS A 81 13.27 12.04 38.79
C LYS A 81 12.20 12.52 37.80
N LYS A 82 12.41 12.32 36.49
CA LYS A 82 11.46 12.74 35.45
C LYS A 82 10.23 11.83 35.30
N GLY A 83 10.11 10.80 36.14
CA GLY A 83 8.88 10.01 36.29
C GLY A 83 8.90 8.76 35.42
N SER A 84 9.34 7.66 36.02
CA SER A 84 8.99 6.29 35.62
C SER A 84 7.54 6.02 36.06
N GLY A 85 6.63 5.68 35.14
CA GLY A 85 5.28 5.22 35.51
C GLY A 85 5.30 3.99 36.42
N GLU A 86 4.16 3.59 37.01
CA GLU A 86 4.06 2.45 37.95
C GLU A 86 4.73 1.16 37.41
N ASP A 87 4.63 0.88 36.10
CA ASP A 87 5.24 -0.30 35.47
C ASP A 87 6.76 -0.18 35.22
N SER A 88 7.35 1.00 35.40
CA SER A 88 8.78 1.28 35.19
C SER A 88 9.61 1.16 36.47
N LEU A 89 9.01 0.74 37.60
CA LEU A 89 9.71 0.52 38.86
C LEU A 89 10.80 -0.56 38.78
N MET A 90 10.55 -1.63 38.03
CA MET A 90 11.52 -2.73 37.85
C MET A 90 12.79 -2.27 37.13
N PHE A 91 12.63 -1.57 36.00
CA PHE A 91 13.78 -1.08 35.24
C PHE A 91 14.46 0.11 35.95
N ALA A 92 13.71 1.01 36.59
CA ALA A 92 14.32 2.07 37.39
C ALA A 92 15.24 1.50 38.48
N LYS A 93 14.80 0.44 39.16
CA LYS A 93 15.62 -0.27 40.14
C LYS A 93 16.81 -1.00 39.52
N GLU A 94 16.64 -1.63 38.35
CA GLU A 94 17.74 -2.22 37.58
C GLU A 94 18.81 -1.18 37.25
N LEU A 95 18.37 -0.01 36.79
CA LEU A 95 19.21 1.12 36.39
C LEU A 95 19.91 1.76 37.59
N GLU A 96 19.19 1.97 38.70
CA GLU A 96 19.74 2.44 39.97
C GLU A 96 20.84 1.50 40.47
N ASN A 97 20.55 0.19 40.50
CA ASN A 97 21.53 -0.83 40.91
C ASN A 97 22.75 -0.82 39.99
N ALA A 98 22.56 -0.71 38.67
CA ALA A 98 23.66 -0.62 37.71
C ALA A 98 24.52 0.64 37.93
N SER A 99 23.89 1.79 38.22
CA SER A 99 24.59 3.05 38.51
C SER A 99 25.37 3.02 39.82
N ALA A 100 24.94 2.21 40.79
CA ALA A 100 25.61 2.01 42.06
C ALA A 100 26.81 1.05 41.98
N LYS A 101 26.95 0.28 40.89
CA LYS A 101 28.09 -0.65 40.72
C LYS A 101 29.40 0.13 40.52
N TYR A 102 30.46 -0.34 41.18
CA TYR A 102 31.82 0.13 40.93
C TYR A 102 32.37 -0.28 39.56
N HIS A 103 31.86 -1.38 39.00
CA HIS A 103 32.30 -1.97 37.74
C HIS A 103 31.13 -2.04 36.76
N ILE A 104 31.14 -1.13 35.78
CA ILE A 104 30.20 -1.10 34.67
C ILE A 104 31.00 -0.75 33.40
N GLU A 105 30.77 -1.49 32.33
CA GLU A 105 31.44 -1.29 31.05
C GLU A 105 30.81 -0.11 30.28
N ARG A 106 31.61 0.61 29.46
CA ARG A 106 31.09 1.73 28.64
C ARG A 106 29.95 1.31 27.71
N LEU A 107 30.06 0.14 27.07
CA LEU A 107 29.02 -0.41 26.21
C LEU A 107 27.73 -0.71 27.00
N GLU A 108 27.87 -1.23 28.21
CA GLU A 108 26.73 -1.52 29.09
C GLU A 108 26.04 -0.22 29.52
N ALA A 109 26.80 0.80 29.94
CA ALA A 109 26.27 2.11 30.29
C ALA A 109 25.52 2.77 29.12
N MET A 110 26.09 2.74 27.92
CA MET A 110 25.44 3.26 26.72
C MET A 110 24.14 2.50 26.41
N LYS A 111 24.14 1.17 26.49
CA LYS A 111 22.94 0.34 26.26
C LYS A 111 21.84 0.63 27.29
N LEU A 112 22.20 0.90 28.54
CA LEU A 112 21.26 1.23 29.60
C LEU A 112 20.63 2.61 29.39
N GLN A 113 21.39 3.61 28.94
CA GLN A 113 20.84 4.93 28.61
C GLN A 113 19.89 4.87 27.41
N VAL A 114 20.29 4.17 26.34
CA VAL A 114 19.39 3.94 25.19
C VAL A 114 18.12 3.21 25.62
N ARG A 115 18.23 2.20 26.48
CA ARG A 115 17.05 1.50 27.03
C ARG A 115 16.17 2.45 27.85
N ALA A 116 16.75 3.33 28.66
CA ALA A 116 15.99 4.30 29.45
C ALA A 116 15.14 5.23 28.57
N GLU A 117 15.68 5.76 27.47
CA GLU A 117 14.89 6.57 26.53
C GLU A 117 13.76 5.78 25.86
N ILE A 118 13.98 4.50 25.57
CA ILE A 118 12.93 3.62 25.01
C ILE A 118 11.85 3.33 26.06
N GLU A 119 12.23 3.01 27.29
CA GLU A 119 11.27 2.77 28.38
C GLU A 119 10.38 4.00 28.61
N LYS A 120 10.99 5.19 28.63
CA LYS A 120 10.25 6.46 28.71
C LYS A 120 9.27 6.64 27.55
N LEU A 121 9.73 6.45 26.32
CA LEU A 121 8.92 6.57 25.11
C LEU A 121 7.67 5.67 25.19
N TYR A 122 7.83 4.42 25.61
CA TYR A 122 6.73 3.45 25.66
C TYR A 122 5.79 3.70 26.83
N ASN A 123 6.28 4.22 27.97
CA ASN A 123 5.43 4.65 29.08
C ASN A 123 4.56 5.85 28.68
N ASP A 124 5.16 6.87 28.09
CA ASP A 124 4.46 8.10 27.66
C ASP A 124 3.40 7.76 26.60
N ASN A 125 3.78 6.98 25.58
CA ASN A 125 2.85 6.53 24.54
C ASN A 125 1.79 5.56 25.08
N GLY A 126 2.14 4.62 25.96
CA GLY A 126 1.21 3.64 26.51
C GLY A 126 0.10 4.29 27.34
N ASN A 127 0.46 5.22 28.23
CA ASN A 127 -0.51 5.99 29.00
C ASN A 127 -1.36 6.91 28.11
N GLY A 128 -0.71 7.61 27.17
CA GLY A 128 -1.41 8.43 26.18
C GLY A 128 -2.42 7.64 25.38
N PHE A 129 -2.05 6.44 24.94
CA PHE A 129 -2.88 5.57 24.13
C PHE A 129 -4.04 4.97 24.93
N LYS A 130 -3.81 4.54 26.18
CA LYS A 130 -4.88 4.10 27.09
C LYS A 130 -5.95 5.18 27.27
N ASN A 131 -5.53 6.41 27.54
CA ASN A 131 -6.43 7.55 27.69
C ASN A 131 -7.18 7.86 26.38
N TYR A 132 -6.47 7.81 25.24
CA TYR A 132 -7.08 7.96 23.92
C TYR A 132 -8.15 6.90 23.65
N LEU A 133 -7.88 5.63 23.93
CA LEU A 133 -8.82 4.52 23.74
C LEU A 133 -10.04 4.63 24.66
N GLY A 134 -9.85 5.06 25.91
CA GLY A 134 -10.94 5.35 26.84
C GLY A 134 -11.86 6.46 26.31
N ASN A 135 -11.26 7.59 25.90
CA ASN A 135 -11.99 8.69 25.29
C ASN A 135 -12.70 8.26 24.00
N LEU A 136 -12.04 7.49 23.14
CA LEU A 136 -12.61 6.98 21.91
C LEU A 136 -13.85 6.12 22.18
N TYR A 137 -13.75 5.19 23.14
CA TYR A 137 -14.84 4.31 23.52
C TYR A 137 -16.05 5.11 24.01
N GLU A 138 -15.84 6.05 24.93
CA GLU A 138 -16.90 6.91 25.46
C GLU A 138 -17.56 7.77 24.38
N ASN A 139 -16.74 8.42 23.55
CA ASN A 139 -17.25 9.25 22.46
C ASN A 139 -18.03 8.41 21.46
N GLN A 140 -17.50 7.25 21.07
CA GLN A 140 -18.18 6.37 20.11
C GLN A 140 -19.51 5.87 20.67
N TYR A 141 -19.56 5.45 21.93
CA TYR A 141 -20.80 5.01 22.57
C TYR A 141 -21.85 6.13 22.57
N ASN A 142 -21.49 7.33 23.04
CA ASN A 142 -22.41 8.47 23.13
C ASN A 142 -22.92 8.91 21.75
N HIS A 143 -22.02 9.03 20.76
CA HIS A 143 -22.40 9.43 19.40
C HIS A 143 -23.27 8.37 18.72
N THR A 144 -22.89 7.10 18.80
CA THR A 144 -23.69 6.01 18.22
C THR A 144 -25.08 5.96 18.86
N PHE A 145 -25.15 6.10 20.18
CA PHE A 145 -26.42 6.10 20.91
C PHE A 145 -27.31 7.26 20.47
N PHE A 146 -26.73 8.47 20.43
CA PHE A 146 -27.44 9.67 20.00
C PHE A 146 -27.98 9.54 18.57
N GLU A 147 -27.16 9.10 17.62
CA GLU A 147 -27.57 8.95 16.21
C GLU A 147 -28.68 7.91 16.06
N ILE A 148 -28.59 6.79 16.79
CA ILE A 148 -29.63 5.76 16.78
C ILE A 148 -30.93 6.28 17.41
N ALA A 149 -30.87 6.82 18.63
CA ALA A 149 -32.05 7.32 19.33
C ALA A 149 -32.76 8.43 18.54
N LYS A 150 -32.00 9.31 17.88
CA LYS A 150 -32.54 10.34 16.98
C LYS A 150 -33.25 9.75 15.77
N GLY A 151 -32.66 8.75 15.11
CA GLY A 151 -33.25 8.15 13.91
C GLY A 151 -34.44 7.24 14.19
N THR A 152 -34.55 6.66 15.38
CA THR A 152 -35.68 5.78 15.78
C THR A 152 -36.79 6.52 16.52
N SER A 153 -36.70 7.86 16.66
CA SER A 153 -37.63 8.68 17.46
C SER A 153 -37.78 8.22 18.92
N MET A 154 -36.77 7.52 19.46
CA MET A 154 -36.73 7.11 20.87
C MET A 154 -36.33 8.29 21.75
N GLY A 155 -36.94 8.40 22.94
CA GLY A 155 -36.57 9.44 23.91
C GLY A 155 -35.12 9.32 24.35
N ILE A 156 -34.29 10.32 24.01
CA ILE A 156 -32.81 10.32 24.13
C ILE A 156 -32.33 10.23 25.60
N GLY A 157 -33.21 10.34 26.60
CA GLY A 157 -32.84 10.51 28.01
C GLY A 157 -33.03 9.33 28.97
N SER A 158 -33.90 8.34 28.69
CA SER A 158 -34.34 7.40 29.74
C SER A 158 -33.53 6.10 29.85
N ASN A 159 -32.83 5.68 28.79
CA ASN A 159 -32.18 4.35 28.72
C ASN A 159 -30.67 4.42 28.43
N MET A 160 -30.06 5.60 28.36
CA MET A 160 -28.63 5.72 28.09
C MET A 160 -27.82 5.32 29.33
N TYR A 161 -27.01 4.28 29.22
CA TYR A 161 -26.11 3.88 30.30
C TYR A 161 -25.06 4.97 30.56
N LYS A 162 -24.90 5.36 31.82
CA LYS A 162 -23.85 6.29 32.24
C LYS A 162 -22.52 5.55 32.38
N LEU A 163 -21.64 5.69 31.39
CA LEU A 163 -20.28 5.14 31.45
C LEU A 163 -19.53 5.71 32.67
N ASN A 164 -18.77 4.84 33.33
CA ASN A 164 -17.84 5.23 34.38
C ASN A 164 -16.44 4.72 34.06
N ASP A 165 -15.43 5.38 34.61
CA ASP A 165 -14.02 5.11 34.34
C ASP A 165 -13.64 3.66 34.61
N LYS A 166 -14.25 3.01 35.62
CA LYS A 166 -13.95 1.62 35.96
C LYS A 166 -14.38 0.66 34.85
N LEU A 167 -15.59 0.85 34.30
CA LEU A 167 -16.11 0.08 33.19
C LEU A 167 -15.25 0.31 31.94
N VAL A 168 -14.97 1.57 31.61
CA VAL A 168 -14.15 1.93 30.44
C VAL A 168 -12.76 1.30 30.56
N ASN A 169 -12.12 1.42 31.72
CA ASN A 169 -10.83 0.77 31.99
C ASN A 169 -10.87 -0.76 31.86
N THR A 170 -11.98 -1.38 32.25
CA THR A 170 -12.18 -2.83 32.13
C THR A 170 -12.28 -3.22 30.66
N VAL A 171 -13.07 -2.49 29.87
CA VAL A 171 -13.26 -2.77 28.44
C VAL A 171 -11.97 -2.55 27.65
N ILE A 172 -11.24 -1.46 27.91
CA ILE A 172 -9.97 -1.18 27.23
C ILE A 172 -8.88 -2.19 27.59
N SER A 173 -8.90 -2.73 28.81
CA SER A 173 -7.94 -3.75 29.25
C SER A 173 -8.36 -5.18 28.86
N SER A 174 -9.54 -5.36 28.29
CA SER A 174 -10.02 -6.67 27.85
C SER A 174 -9.50 -6.97 26.44
N PRO A 175 -9.01 -8.20 26.16
CA PRO A 175 -8.62 -8.59 24.82
C PRO A 175 -9.82 -8.56 23.87
N TRP A 176 -9.53 -8.44 22.57
CA TRP A 176 -10.54 -8.49 21.51
C TRP A 176 -10.15 -9.40 20.36
N ALA A 177 -8.85 -9.57 20.13
CA ALA A 177 -8.34 -10.44 19.08
C ALA A 177 -8.22 -11.89 19.58
N SER A 178 -8.22 -12.83 18.64
CA SER A 178 -8.12 -14.27 18.90
C SER A 178 -6.80 -14.71 19.56
N ASP A 179 -5.78 -13.86 19.55
CA ASP A 179 -4.49 -14.12 20.22
C ASP A 179 -4.54 -13.85 21.73
N GLY A 180 -5.68 -13.41 22.26
CA GLY A 180 -5.89 -13.17 23.69
C GLY A 180 -5.16 -11.94 24.23
N LYS A 181 -4.55 -11.13 23.35
CA LYS A 181 -3.77 -9.94 23.72
C LYS A 181 -4.62 -8.69 23.65
N HIS A 182 -4.38 -7.75 24.56
CA HIS A 182 -4.90 -6.39 24.47
C HIS A 182 -3.81 -5.40 24.03
N PHE A 183 -4.19 -4.14 23.80
CA PHE A 183 -3.29 -3.14 23.21
C PHE A 183 -1.98 -2.95 23.99
N SER A 184 -2.02 -3.04 25.33
CA SER A 184 -0.84 -2.81 26.17
C SER A 184 0.14 -3.99 26.05
N ASP A 185 -0.32 -5.24 26.00
CA ASP A 185 0.57 -6.39 25.73
C ASP A 185 1.38 -6.18 24.44
N ARG A 186 0.71 -5.70 23.38
CA ARG A 186 1.36 -5.43 22.08
C ARG A 186 2.43 -4.34 22.19
N ILE A 187 2.18 -3.31 23.00
CA ILE A 187 3.15 -2.24 23.28
C ILE A 187 4.37 -2.79 24.03
N TRP A 188 4.16 -3.59 25.08
CA TRP A 188 5.24 -4.20 25.86
C TRP A 188 6.09 -5.17 25.04
N GLU A 189 5.46 -6.00 24.20
CA GLU A 189 6.16 -6.93 23.31
C GLU A 189 7.00 -6.20 22.26
N ASP A 190 6.46 -5.16 21.61
CA ASP A 190 7.20 -4.35 20.64
C ASP A 190 8.39 -3.65 21.30
N LYS A 191 8.20 -3.11 22.51
CA LYS A 191 9.28 -2.50 23.31
C LYS A 191 10.43 -3.47 23.55
N ASN A 192 10.14 -4.65 24.10
CA ASN A 192 11.16 -5.64 24.44
C ASN A 192 11.92 -6.11 23.19
N LYS A 193 11.19 -6.29 22.07
CA LYS A 193 11.78 -6.62 20.78
C LYS A 193 12.71 -5.51 20.27
N LEU A 194 12.30 -4.25 20.38
CA LEU A 194 13.10 -3.10 19.97
C LEU A 194 14.39 -2.99 20.79
N ILE A 195 14.29 -3.06 22.12
CA ILE A 195 15.45 -3.03 23.04
C ILE A 195 16.45 -4.11 22.68
N ASN A 196 16.01 -5.38 22.58
CA ASN A 196 16.88 -6.51 22.26
C ASN A 196 17.55 -6.37 20.90
N THR A 197 16.81 -5.86 19.91
CA THR A 197 17.35 -5.62 18.58
C THR A 197 18.43 -4.54 18.61
N LEU A 198 18.17 -3.41 19.26
CA LEU A 198 19.14 -2.31 19.36
C LEU A 198 20.39 -2.71 20.13
N HIS A 199 20.24 -3.42 21.25
CA HIS A 199 21.38 -3.96 22.01
C HIS A 199 22.26 -4.88 21.17
N THR A 200 21.65 -5.70 20.32
CA THR A 200 22.37 -6.59 19.40
C THR A 200 23.11 -5.77 18.34
N GLU A 201 22.42 -4.84 17.67
CA GLU A 201 23.03 -3.99 16.63
C GLU A 201 24.21 -3.17 17.17
N MET A 202 24.06 -2.59 18.36
CA MET A 202 25.12 -1.83 19.04
C MET A 202 26.33 -2.72 19.32
N THR A 203 26.16 -3.91 19.91
CA THR A 203 27.29 -4.83 20.15
C THR A 203 27.99 -5.22 18.85
N GLN A 204 27.22 -5.55 17.83
CA GLN A 204 27.77 -5.97 16.55
C GLN A 204 28.50 -4.83 15.83
N ALA A 205 28.08 -3.58 16.04
CA ALA A 205 28.78 -2.41 15.53
C ALA A 205 30.21 -2.31 16.09
N PHE A 206 30.40 -2.48 17.40
CA PHE A 206 31.75 -2.47 18.00
C PHE A 206 32.58 -3.70 17.66
N ILE A 207 31.96 -4.86 17.40
CA ILE A 207 32.68 -6.05 16.92
C ILE A 207 33.27 -5.80 15.53
N ARG A 208 32.50 -5.15 14.65
CA ARG A 208 32.93 -4.83 13.29
C ARG A 208 33.84 -3.60 13.17
N GLY A 209 33.84 -2.75 14.19
CA GLY A 209 34.49 -1.44 14.12
C GLY A 209 33.70 -0.44 13.26
N ASP A 210 32.36 -0.53 13.27
CA ASP A 210 31.49 0.39 12.52
C ASP A 210 31.69 1.84 12.99
N LYS A 211 31.68 2.80 12.05
CA LYS A 211 31.74 4.24 12.35
C LYS A 211 30.46 4.73 13.05
N LEU A 212 30.54 5.88 13.73
CA LEU A 212 29.42 6.52 14.45
C LEU A 212 28.19 6.67 13.56
N ASP A 213 28.35 7.24 12.36
CA ASP A 213 27.23 7.46 11.43
C ASP A 213 26.52 6.15 11.07
N THR A 214 27.29 5.08 10.84
CA THR A 214 26.73 3.76 10.54
C THR A 214 25.95 3.18 11.72
N LEU A 215 26.40 3.39 12.96
CA LEU A 215 25.68 2.99 14.16
C LEU A 215 24.37 3.79 14.30
N ILE A 216 24.44 5.12 14.16
CA ILE A 216 23.28 6.01 14.23
C ILE A 216 22.25 5.64 13.16
N GLU A 217 22.67 5.43 11.91
CA GLU A 217 21.79 5.01 10.81
C GLU A 217 21.04 3.71 11.13
N LYS A 218 21.71 2.71 11.70
CA LYS A 218 21.09 1.45 12.11
C LYS A 218 20.05 1.67 13.20
N VAL A 219 20.38 2.47 14.21
CA VAL A 219 19.47 2.78 15.32
C VAL A 219 18.24 3.55 14.82
N VAL A 220 18.44 4.61 14.04
CA VAL A 220 17.38 5.40 13.41
C VAL A 220 16.47 4.51 12.55
N LYS A 221 17.04 3.61 11.75
CA LYS A 221 16.27 2.68 10.92
C LYS A 221 15.38 1.75 11.76
N ARG A 222 15.88 1.21 12.87
CA ARG A 222 15.11 0.35 13.78
C ARG A 222 14.00 1.13 14.51
N MET A 223 14.33 2.32 15.03
CA MET A 223 13.35 3.21 15.67
C MET A 223 12.25 3.64 14.68
N SER A 224 12.62 3.96 13.43
CA SER A 224 11.66 4.35 12.38
C SER A 224 10.71 3.22 11.97
N ALA A 225 11.19 1.97 12.00
CA ALA A 225 10.34 0.80 11.78
C ALA A 225 9.31 0.63 12.92
N SER A 226 9.74 0.78 14.17
CA SER A 226 8.81 0.74 15.32
C SER A 226 7.83 1.92 15.32
N LYS A 227 8.28 3.13 14.99
CA LYS A 227 7.43 4.31 14.76
C LYS A 227 6.31 4.04 13.73
N SER A 228 6.63 3.29 12.66
CA SER A 228 5.66 2.90 11.64
C SER A 228 4.68 1.83 12.13
N ASN A 229 5.13 0.91 12.99
CA ASN A 229 4.27 -0.11 13.60
C ASN A 229 3.24 0.50 14.54
N VAL A 230 3.59 1.54 15.28
CA VAL A 230 2.66 2.28 16.14
C VAL A 230 1.47 2.84 15.37
N ALA A 231 1.70 3.38 14.16
CA ALA A 231 0.59 3.88 13.34
C ALA A 231 -0.44 2.78 13.02
N ARG A 232 0.04 1.58 12.71
CA ARG A 232 -0.80 0.41 12.43
C ARG A 232 -1.56 -0.05 13.68
N LEU A 233 -0.87 -0.05 14.84
CA LEU A 233 -1.46 -0.41 16.11
C LEU A 233 -2.60 0.54 16.46
N VAL A 234 -2.35 1.87 16.42
CA VAL A 234 -3.37 2.88 16.73
C VAL A 234 -4.60 2.71 15.84
N TYR A 235 -4.46 2.64 14.51
CA TYR A 235 -5.62 2.44 13.63
C TYR A 235 -6.41 1.17 13.94
N THR A 236 -5.71 0.04 14.14
CA THR A 236 -6.36 -1.26 14.31
C THR A 236 -7.09 -1.33 15.65
N GLU A 237 -6.46 -0.89 16.73
CA GLU A 237 -7.09 -0.83 18.05
C GLU A 237 -8.24 0.19 18.04
N SER A 238 -8.09 1.38 17.42
CA SER A 238 -9.19 2.34 17.31
C SER A 238 -10.44 1.74 16.66
N ALA A 239 -10.28 1.00 15.56
CA ALA A 239 -11.39 0.32 14.91
C ALA A 239 -12.03 -0.74 15.83
N ALA A 240 -11.21 -1.52 16.55
CA ALA A 240 -11.70 -2.55 17.47
C ALA A 240 -12.47 -1.95 18.66
N TYR A 241 -11.95 -0.90 19.28
CA TYR A 241 -12.61 -0.24 20.41
C TYR A 241 -13.85 0.55 19.98
N ALA A 242 -13.87 1.10 18.75
CA ALA A 242 -15.08 1.66 18.18
C ALA A 242 -16.17 0.59 17.99
N SER A 243 -15.81 -0.60 17.50
CA SER A 243 -16.74 -1.73 17.42
C SER A 243 -17.20 -2.23 18.78
N LYS A 244 -16.32 -2.29 19.80
CA LYS A 244 -16.71 -2.61 21.17
C LYS A 244 -17.74 -1.62 21.72
N ALA A 245 -17.56 -0.33 21.47
CA ALA A 245 -18.53 0.68 21.86
C ALA A 245 -19.88 0.48 21.16
N ARG A 246 -19.87 0.15 19.85
CA ARG A 246 -21.09 -0.16 19.10
C ARG A 246 -21.83 -1.38 19.64
N ILE A 247 -21.13 -2.44 20.07
CA ILE A 247 -21.76 -3.61 20.72
C ILE A 247 -22.60 -3.15 21.91
N LYS A 248 -22.03 -2.34 22.81
CA LYS A 248 -22.73 -1.84 24.00
C LYS A 248 -23.94 -0.98 23.61
N THR A 249 -23.80 -0.11 22.61
CA THR A 249 -24.90 0.73 22.12
C THR A 249 -26.01 -0.11 21.47
N TYR A 250 -25.67 -1.10 20.66
CA TYR A 250 -26.63 -1.97 19.98
C TYR A 250 -27.40 -2.81 20.99
N GLU A 251 -26.72 -3.29 22.03
CA GLU A 251 -27.36 -3.96 23.18
C GLU A 251 -28.33 -3.02 23.91
N ASP A 252 -27.90 -1.80 24.27
CA ASP A 252 -28.73 -0.84 25.02
C ASP A 252 -29.96 -0.35 24.23
N LEU A 253 -29.89 -0.39 22.90
CA LEU A 253 -30.96 0.03 21.99
C LEU A 253 -31.72 -1.13 21.35
N ASN A 254 -31.48 -2.37 21.80
CA ASN A 254 -32.12 -3.58 21.26
C ASN A 254 -32.04 -3.69 19.73
N VAL A 255 -30.88 -3.38 19.15
CA VAL A 255 -30.64 -3.55 17.72
C VAL A 255 -30.53 -5.04 17.43
N GLU A 256 -31.47 -5.58 16.66
CA GLU A 256 -31.51 -7.03 16.35
C GLU A 256 -30.59 -7.42 15.18
N ARG A 257 -30.40 -6.53 14.22
CA ARG A 257 -29.61 -6.77 13.00
C ARG A 257 -28.78 -5.55 12.63
N TYR A 258 -27.65 -5.80 11.99
CA TYR A 258 -26.75 -4.75 11.53
C TYR A 258 -26.20 -5.08 10.15
N GLU A 259 -25.86 -4.04 9.39
CA GLU A 259 -25.20 -4.14 8.08
C GLU A 259 -23.73 -3.74 8.21
N VAL A 260 -22.85 -4.46 7.51
CA VAL A 260 -21.45 -4.07 7.36
C VAL A 260 -21.32 -3.01 6.28
N VAL A 261 -20.75 -1.86 6.62
CA VAL A 261 -20.63 -0.69 5.75
C VAL A 261 -19.14 -0.37 5.53
N ALA A 262 -18.59 -0.84 4.42
CA ALA A 262 -17.21 -0.54 4.04
C ALA A 262 -17.04 0.91 3.57
N THR A 263 -15.86 1.49 3.75
CA THR A 263 -15.57 2.77 3.08
C THR A 263 -15.55 2.55 1.56
N LEU A 264 -16.18 3.43 0.78
CA LEU A 264 -16.11 3.40 -0.69
C LEU A 264 -14.92 4.23 -1.17
N ASP A 265 -13.71 3.66 -1.14
CA ASP A 265 -12.50 4.26 -1.69
C ASP A 265 -11.50 3.21 -2.23
N SER A 266 -10.43 3.67 -2.90
CA SER A 266 -9.41 2.81 -3.51
C SER A 266 -8.52 2.04 -2.52
N ARG A 267 -8.65 2.33 -1.23
CA ARG A 267 -7.85 1.73 -0.15
C ARG A 267 -8.65 0.69 0.64
N THR A 268 -9.89 0.42 0.27
CA THR A 268 -10.73 -0.61 0.90
C THR A 268 -10.24 -1.99 0.48
N SER A 269 -9.93 -2.85 1.45
CA SER A 269 -9.36 -4.18 1.20
C SER A 269 -10.38 -5.12 0.55
N GLU A 270 -9.90 -6.11 -0.22
CA GLU A 270 -10.76 -7.15 -0.83
C GLU A 270 -11.68 -7.84 0.20
N ILE A 271 -11.18 -8.07 1.42
CA ILE A 271 -11.95 -8.63 2.54
C ILE A 271 -13.15 -7.71 2.83
N CYS A 272 -12.91 -6.42 3.07
CA CYS A 272 -13.95 -5.44 3.34
C CYS A 272 -14.92 -5.25 2.17
N GLN A 273 -14.44 -5.29 0.94
CA GLN A 273 -15.29 -5.21 -0.25
C GLN A 273 -16.23 -6.41 -0.36
N SER A 274 -15.75 -7.61 0.01
CA SER A 274 -16.52 -8.86 -0.09
C SER A 274 -17.66 -8.97 0.93
N ILE A 275 -17.54 -8.24 2.05
CA ILE A 275 -18.49 -8.25 3.16
C ILE A 275 -19.38 -6.99 3.20
N ASP A 276 -19.07 -5.96 2.39
CA ASP A 276 -19.89 -4.76 2.28
C ASP A 276 -21.34 -5.09 1.91
N GLY A 277 -22.27 -4.54 2.68
CA GLY A 277 -23.70 -4.74 2.51
C GLY A 277 -24.24 -6.09 2.97
N LYS A 278 -23.44 -6.92 3.65
CA LYS A 278 -23.96 -8.11 4.33
C LYS A 278 -24.63 -7.71 5.65
N VAL A 279 -25.79 -8.30 5.90
CA VAL A 279 -26.57 -8.13 7.12
C VAL A 279 -26.37 -9.35 8.01
N PHE A 280 -26.13 -9.10 9.30
CA PHE A 280 -25.94 -10.12 10.33
C PHE A 280 -26.90 -9.87 11.49
N GLU A 281 -27.23 -10.94 12.23
CA GLU A 281 -27.93 -10.81 13.50
C GLU A 281 -26.96 -10.30 14.58
N PHE A 282 -27.43 -9.48 15.51
CA PHE A 282 -26.60 -8.94 16.59
C PHE A 282 -26.03 -10.02 17.50
N LYS A 283 -26.73 -11.15 17.68
CA LYS A 283 -26.22 -12.30 18.43
C LYS A 283 -24.91 -12.87 17.85
N ASP A 284 -24.67 -12.65 16.56
CA ASP A 284 -23.49 -13.11 15.84
C ASP A 284 -22.42 -12.00 15.75
N TYR A 285 -22.55 -10.89 16.47
CA TYR A 285 -21.61 -9.76 16.42
C TYR A 285 -20.27 -10.16 17.05
N GLU A 286 -19.28 -10.45 16.20
CA GLU A 286 -17.95 -10.89 16.57
C GLU A 286 -16.90 -10.04 15.84
N ILE A 287 -16.10 -9.31 16.62
CA ILE A 287 -15.01 -8.47 16.10
C ILE A 287 -13.96 -9.35 15.43
N GLY A 288 -13.63 -9.03 14.18
CA GLY A 288 -12.69 -9.79 13.36
C GLY A 288 -13.35 -10.78 12.40
N THR A 289 -14.60 -11.21 12.68
CA THR A 289 -15.33 -12.21 11.87
C THR A 289 -16.52 -11.57 11.15
N THR A 290 -17.48 -11.05 11.90
CA THR A 290 -18.75 -10.49 11.40
C THR A 290 -18.84 -8.98 11.65
N ALA A 291 -17.89 -8.41 12.40
CA ALA A 291 -17.74 -6.98 12.64
C ALA A 291 -16.27 -6.54 12.52
N PRO A 292 -16.01 -5.27 12.14
CA PRO A 292 -14.65 -4.74 11.98
C PRO A 292 -13.92 -4.60 13.33
N PRO A 293 -12.57 -4.56 13.34
CA PRO A 293 -11.69 -4.61 12.18
C PRO A 293 -11.49 -6.04 11.65
N PHE A 294 -11.70 -6.23 10.34
CA PHE A 294 -11.46 -7.52 9.67
C PHE A 294 -9.97 -7.75 9.33
N HIS A 295 -9.17 -6.69 9.39
CA HIS A 295 -7.75 -6.71 9.07
C HIS A 295 -7.06 -5.49 9.71
N VAL A 296 -5.73 -5.46 9.68
CA VAL A 296 -4.96 -4.28 10.11
C VAL A 296 -5.30 -3.05 9.26
N ASN A 297 -5.42 -1.88 9.89
CA ASN A 297 -5.87 -0.64 9.23
C ASN A 297 -7.28 -0.72 8.59
N CYS A 298 -8.19 -1.52 9.17
CA CYS A 298 -9.58 -1.56 8.72
C CYS A 298 -10.26 -0.20 8.91
N ARG A 299 -11.03 0.23 7.90
CA ARG A 299 -11.82 1.48 7.88
C ARG A 299 -13.28 1.19 7.53
N THR A 300 -13.72 -0.02 7.85
CA THR A 300 -15.10 -0.47 7.69
C THR A 300 -15.79 -0.30 9.03
N THR A 301 -17.07 0.02 8.97
CA THR A 301 -17.94 0.18 10.15
C THR A 301 -19.14 -0.75 10.04
N THR A 302 -19.98 -0.78 11.07
CA THR A 302 -21.29 -1.42 11.08
C THR A 302 -22.34 -0.36 11.33
N ALA A 303 -23.55 -0.56 10.81
CA ALA A 303 -24.69 0.32 11.03
C ALA A 303 -25.95 -0.51 11.33
N PRO A 304 -26.90 -0.03 12.14
CA PRO A 304 -28.13 -0.77 12.44
C PRO A 304 -28.95 -1.00 11.17
N TYR A 305 -29.62 -2.14 11.07
CA TYR A 305 -30.41 -2.52 9.90
C TYR A 305 -31.89 -2.69 10.25
N PHE A 306 -32.75 -1.94 9.57
CA PHE A 306 -34.21 -2.02 9.66
C PHE A 306 -34.82 -2.33 8.28
N GLU A 307 -35.85 -3.20 8.21
CA GLU A 307 -36.40 -3.75 6.95
C GLU A 307 -37.19 -2.72 6.11
N ASP A 308 -37.78 -1.69 6.74
CA ASP A 308 -38.85 -0.86 6.15
C ASP A 308 -38.43 0.54 5.67
N GLU A 309 -37.23 0.72 5.10
CA GLU A 309 -36.82 2.05 4.60
C GLU A 309 -36.07 2.00 3.26
N LYS A 310 -36.49 2.87 2.32
CA LYS A 310 -35.92 3.05 0.96
C LYS A 310 -35.68 4.52 0.56
N GLU A 311 -34.57 4.68 -0.17
CA GLU A 311 -34.10 5.75 -1.09
C GLU A 311 -33.44 7.02 -0.51
N GLY A 312 -32.20 7.26 -0.97
CA GLY A 312 -31.28 8.37 -0.63
C GLY A 312 -29.85 8.12 -1.18
N GLU A 313 -28.82 8.67 -0.53
CA GLU A 313 -27.43 8.59 -0.97
C GLU A 313 -26.47 8.09 0.13
N ARG A 314 -25.25 7.67 -0.24
CA ARG A 314 -24.14 7.15 0.54
C ARG A 314 -22.86 7.89 0.16
N ALA A 315 -22.05 8.30 1.14
CA ALA A 315 -20.76 8.94 0.92
C ALA A 315 -19.70 7.98 0.32
N ALA A 316 -18.99 8.44 -0.70
CA ALA A 316 -17.83 7.82 -1.34
C ALA A 316 -16.68 8.83 -1.48
N ARG A 317 -15.45 8.34 -1.70
CA ARG A 317 -14.27 9.21 -1.85
C ARG A 317 -13.61 9.05 -3.20
N ASP A 318 -13.18 10.17 -3.77
CA ASP A 318 -12.41 10.19 -5.01
C ASP A 318 -10.91 9.90 -4.76
N LYS A 319 -10.11 9.96 -5.83
CA LYS A 319 -8.67 9.65 -5.79
C LYS A 319 -7.88 10.64 -4.93
N ASP A 320 -8.37 11.86 -4.78
CA ASP A 320 -7.77 12.93 -3.98
C ASP A 320 -8.28 12.90 -2.52
N GLY A 321 -9.18 11.96 -2.21
CA GLY A 321 -9.74 11.73 -0.88
C GLY A 321 -10.94 12.62 -0.55
N LYS A 322 -11.49 13.35 -1.53
CA LYS A 322 -12.65 14.24 -1.38
C LYS A 322 -13.95 13.43 -1.44
N THR A 323 -14.90 13.80 -0.58
CA THR A 323 -16.21 13.12 -0.45
C THR A 323 -17.18 13.53 -1.57
N TYR A 324 -17.89 12.55 -2.14
CA TYR A 324 -19.04 12.70 -3.03
C TYR A 324 -20.13 11.65 -2.67
N TYR A 325 -21.32 11.72 -3.25
CA TYR A 325 -22.46 10.87 -2.86
C TYR A 325 -22.93 9.95 -4.01
N VAL A 326 -23.37 8.73 -3.69
CA VAL A 326 -23.90 7.68 -4.60
C VAL A 326 -25.16 7.04 -4.01
N PRO A 327 -26.04 6.32 -4.73
CA PRO A 327 -27.24 5.71 -4.13
C PRO A 327 -26.91 4.82 -2.90
N ALA A 328 -27.63 4.88 -1.77
CA ALA A 328 -27.12 4.17 -0.57
C ALA A 328 -27.29 2.65 -0.58
N ASN A 329 -28.16 2.11 -1.44
CA ASN A 329 -28.19 0.67 -1.68
C ASN A 329 -26.99 0.18 -2.50
N MET A 330 -26.13 1.09 -3.00
CA MET A 330 -24.94 0.75 -3.75
C MET A 330 -23.90 0.06 -2.87
N LYS A 331 -23.61 -1.19 -3.23
CA LYS A 331 -22.55 -1.99 -2.64
C LYS A 331 -21.21 -1.58 -3.23
N TYR A 332 -20.12 -1.87 -2.52
CA TYR A 332 -18.76 -1.55 -2.98
C TYR A 332 -18.50 -2.04 -4.40
N LYS A 333 -18.88 -3.27 -4.75
CA LYS A 333 -18.67 -3.81 -6.11
C LYS A 333 -19.39 -2.98 -7.18
N ASP A 334 -20.62 -2.58 -6.92
CA ASP A 334 -21.42 -1.78 -7.86
C ASP A 334 -20.87 -0.36 -7.96
N TRP A 335 -20.44 0.21 -6.82
CA TRP A 335 -19.75 1.50 -6.76
C TRP A 335 -18.41 1.47 -7.49
N GLU A 336 -17.63 0.42 -7.29
CA GLU A 336 -16.32 0.23 -7.90
C GLU A 336 -16.47 0.17 -9.42
N ILE A 337 -17.40 -0.64 -9.92
CA ILE A 337 -17.72 -0.75 -11.34
C ILE A 337 -18.17 0.58 -11.94
N LYS A 338 -18.98 1.36 -11.21
CA LYS A 338 -19.64 2.55 -11.75
C LYS A 338 -18.83 3.85 -11.58
N TYR A 339 -18.08 3.98 -10.48
CA TYR A 339 -17.44 5.24 -10.06
C TYR A 339 -15.95 5.13 -9.77
N ALA A 340 -15.48 4.07 -9.11
CA ALA A 340 -14.05 3.92 -8.80
C ALA A 340 -13.23 3.58 -10.06
N ASN A 341 -13.84 2.80 -10.96
CA ASN A 341 -13.25 2.32 -12.19
C ASN A 341 -14.00 2.85 -13.41
N LYS A 342 -13.64 4.04 -13.90
CA LYS A 342 -13.65 4.27 -15.35
C LYS A 342 -12.53 3.49 -16.08
N ARG A 343 -11.73 2.69 -15.37
CA ARG A 343 -10.75 1.78 -15.98
C ARG A 343 -10.64 0.49 -15.16
N PHE A 344 -10.66 -0.63 -15.88
CA PHE A 344 -10.36 -2.01 -15.43
C PHE A 344 -11.52 -2.85 -14.89
N VAL A 345 -12.65 -2.85 -15.60
CA VAL A 345 -13.35 -4.13 -15.71
C VAL A 345 -12.53 -5.00 -16.66
N ASN A 346 -11.98 -6.10 -16.15
CA ASN A 346 -11.33 -7.16 -16.92
C ASN A 346 -12.37 -7.96 -17.75
N THR A 347 -13.39 -7.26 -18.29
CA THR A 347 -14.43 -7.83 -19.13
C THR A 347 -13.87 -7.96 -20.53
N THR A 348 -13.81 -9.19 -21.00
CA THR A 348 -13.54 -9.47 -22.41
C THR A 348 -14.75 -9.03 -23.22
N VAL A 349 -14.59 -8.00 -24.05
CA VAL A 349 -15.65 -7.54 -24.95
C VAL A 349 -15.55 -8.32 -26.26
N LYS A 350 -16.65 -8.96 -26.65
CA LYS A 350 -16.74 -9.66 -27.94
C LYS A 350 -17.12 -8.67 -29.03
N VAL A 351 -16.47 -8.79 -30.18
CA VAL A 351 -16.78 -8.06 -31.41
C VAL A 351 -16.87 -9.07 -32.56
N PRO A 352 -17.48 -8.74 -33.71
CA PRO A 352 -17.38 -9.59 -34.89
C PRO A 352 -15.90 -9.93 -35.16
N GLU A 353 -15.62 -11.21 -35.41
CA GLU A 353 -14.28 -11.72 -35.76
C GLU A 353 -13.21 -11.56 -34.66
N GLY A 354 -13.61 -11.32 -33.40
CA GLY A 354 -12.67 -11.42 -32.27
C GLY A 354 -13.15 -10.88 -30.93
N ARG A 355 -12.19 -10.49 -30.11
CA ARG A 355 -12.44 -9.93 -28.77
C ARG A 355 -11.29 -9.06 -28.30
N TYR A 356 -11.57 -8.12 -27.42
CA TYR A 356 -10.54 -7.32 -26.78
C TYR A 356 -10.76 -7.21 -25.28
N ARG A 357 -9.70 -6.86 -24.55
CA ARG A 357 -9.70 -6.73 -23.10
C ARG A 357 -8.74 -5.63 -22.68
N LEU A 358 -9.19 -4.74 -21.80
CA LEU A 358 -8.34 -3.76 -21.15
C LEU A 358 -7.57 -4.44 -20.00
N LEU A 359 -6.24 -4.36 -20.01
CA LEU A 359 -5.37 -4.99 -19.01
C LEU A 359 -4.92 -4.05 -17.89
N GLY A 360 -4.77 -2.76 -18.17
CA GLY A 360 -4.07 -1.85 -17.25
C GLY A 360 -3.78 -0.50 -17.88
N ASN A 361 -3.13 0.37 -17.13
CA ASN A 361 -2.44 1.53 -17.69
C ASN A 361 -0.94 1.31 -17.54
N ILE A 362 -0.16 1.74 -18.52
CA ILE A 362 1.30 1.60 -18.49
C ILE A 362 1.92 2.35 -17.31
N LYS A 363 1.31 3.46 -16.86
CA LYS A 363 1.75 4.22 -15.68
C LYS A 363 1.68 3.43 -14.38
N ASP A 364 0.79 2.44 -14.31
CA ASP A 364 0.61 1.56 -13.16
C ASP A 364 1.37 0.23 -13.34
N SER A 365 2.13 0.10 -14.42
CA SER A 365 2.87 -1.12 -14.77
C SER A 365 4.34 -1.03 -14.35
N ARG A 366 5.01 -2.18 -14.25
CA ARG A 366 6.45 -2.28 -13.95
C ARG A 366 7.38 -1.93 -15.12
N TYR A 367 6.84 -1.63 -16.30
CA TYR A 367 7.62 -1.41 -17.51
C TYR A 367 8.00 0.06 -17.63
N ASN A 368 9.25 0.34 -18.01
CA ASN A 368 9.78 1.70 -18.06
C ASN A 368 9.39 2.44 -19.35
N SER A 369 8.96 1.71 -20.39
CA SER A 369 8.53 2.30 -21.66
C SER A 369 7.48 1.44 -22.38
N VAL A 370 6.75 2.06 -23.30
CA VAL A 370 5.82 1.37 -24.20
C VAL A 370 6.54 0.33 -25.04
N GLU A 371 7.72 0.66 -25.56
CA GLU A 371 8.51 -0.25 -26.40
C GLU A 371 8.94 -1.51 -25.63
N GLU A 372 9.39 -1.36 -24.37
CA GLU A 372 9.73 -2.49 -23.50
C GLU A 372 8.53 -3.42 -23.26
N LEU A 373 7.34 -2.84 -23.01
CA LEU A 373 6.11 -3.61 -22.81
C LEU A 373 5.72 -4.39 -24.07
N LEU A 374 5.76 -3.74 -25.25
CA LEU A 374 5.41 -4.39 -26.52
C LEU A 374 6.37 -5.55 -26.84
N GLN A 375 7.69 -5.33 -26.69
CA GLN A 375 8.70 -6.37 -26.88
C GLN A 375 8.49 -7.58 -25.95
N LYS A 376 8.10 -7.33 -24.69
CA LYS A 376 7.81 -8.40 -23.73
C LYS A 376 6.52 -9.15 -24.04
N TYR A 377 5.57 -8.50 -24.71
CA TYR A 377 4.35 -9.15 -25.15
C TYR A 377 4.56 -10.01 -26.40
N GLU A 378 5.41 -9.55 -27.33
CA GLU A 378 5.81 -10.26 -28.55
C GLU A 378 6.33 -11.69 -28.26
N GLU A 379 7.17 -11.83 -27.22
CA GLU A 379 7.68 -13.12 -26.73
C GLU A 379 6.55 -14.14 -26.42
N LYS A 380 5.35 -13.65 -26.09
CA LYS A 380 4.18 -14.50 -25.73
C LYS A 380 3.28 -14.84 -26.91
N ILE A 381 3.31 -14.04 -27.98
CA ILE A 381 2.35 -14.15 -29.09
C ILE A 381 2.99 -14.67 -30.38
N VAL A 382 4.31 -14.64 -30.51
CA VAL A 382 5.01 -15.03 -31.75
C VAL A 382 4.63 -16.43 -32.27
N LYS A 383 4.34 -17.40 -31.38
CA LYS A 383 3.95 -18.77 -31.75
C LYS A 383 2.43 -18.99 -31.81
N ASN A 384 1.61 -17.94 -31.74
CA ASN A 384 0.16 -18.10 -31.76
C ASN A 384 -0.33 -18.47 -33.16
N THR A 385 -1.23 -19.43 -33.24
CA THR A 385 -1.90 -19.86 -34.50
C THR A 385 -3.03 -18.92 -34.95
N TYR A 386 -3.12 -17.76 -34.32
CA TYR A 386 -4.10 -16.70 -34.54
C TYR A 386 -3.45 -15.34 -34.24
N GLU A 387 -3.97 -14.28 -34.82
CA GLU A 387 -3.48 -12.93 -34.58
C GLU A 387 -3.89 -12.45 -33.18
N SER A 388 -2.89 -11.98 -32.46
CA SER A 388 -3.00 -11.37 -31.15
C SER A 388 -2.26 -10.04 -31.18
N ALA A 389 -2.85 -9.01 -30.60
CA ALA A 389 -2.24 -7.71 -30.51
C ALA A 389 -2.26 -7.13 -29.12
N MET A 390 -1.29 -6.30 -28.81
CA MET A 390 -1.31 -5.39 -27.68
C MET A 390 -1.25 -3.95 -28.19
N VAL A 391 -2.15 -3.12 -27.68
CA VAL A 391 -2.24 -1.70 -28.00
C VAL A 391 -2.04 -0.89 -26.73
N VAL A 392 -1.21 0.13 -26.81
CA VAL A 392 -1.08 1.17 -25.78
C VAL A 392 -1.59 2.48 -26.34
N THR A 393 -2.70 3.00 -25.81
CA THR A 393 -3.30 4.26 -26.28
C THR A 393 -2.42 5.46 -25.94
N GLU A 394 -2.69 6.62 -26.55
CA GLU A 394 -2.03 7.89 -26.20
C GLU A 394 -2.10 8.22 -24.70
N HIS A 395 -3.20 7.80 -24.03
CA HIS A 395 -3.39 7.98 -22.59
C HIS A 395 -2.80 6.85 -21.73
N GLY A 396 -2.06 5.93 -22.34
CA GLY A 396 -1.34 4.84 -21.68
C GLY A 396 -2.19 3.60 -21.36
N GLU A 397 -3.43 3.48 -21.85
CA GLU A 397 -4.25 2.28 -21.60
C GLU A 397 -3.72 1.11 -22.41
N ILE A 398 -3.57 -0.05 -21.76
CA ILE A 398 -3.07 -1.28 -22.36
C ILE A 398 -4.24 -2.18 -22.69
N TYR A 399 -4.48 -2.43 -23.97
CA TYR A 399 -5.46 -3.38 -24.46
C TYR A 399 -4.76 -4.60 -25.07
N VAL A 400 -5.37 -5.76 -24.90
CA VAL A 400 -5.07 -6.96 -25.67
C VAL A 400 -6.24 -7.30 -26.56
N ILE A 401 -5.96 -7.54 -27.84
CA ILE A 401 -6.92 -7.89 -28.87
C ILE A 401 -6.58 -9.30 -29.36
N LYS A 402 -7.60 -10.12 -29.53
CA LYS A 402 -7.50 -11.43 -30.17
C LYS A 402 -8.38 -11.42 -31.41
N GLY A 403 -7.78 -11.70 -32.57
CA GLY A 403 -8.45 -11.89 -33.84
C GLY A 403 -8.53 -13.37 -34.24
N ASP A 404 -8.59 -13.60 -35.54
CA ASP A 404 -8.66 -14.93 -36.16
C ASP A 404 -7.31 -15.36 -36.75
N LYS A 405 -7.30 -16.28 -37.72
CA LYS A 405 -6.07 -16.81 -38.31
C LYS A 405 -5.31 -15.82 -39.20
N GLY A 406 -5.90 -14.70 -39.61
CA GLY A 406 -5.25 -13.78 -40.54
C GLY A 406 -5.73 -12.33 -40.47
N SER A 407 -6.46 -11.95 -39.41
CA SER A 407 -6.83 -10.56 -39.19
C SER A 407 -7.13 -10.24 -37.73
N LEU A 408 -6.84 -9.00 -37.34
CA LEU A 408 -7.30 -8.37 -36.11
C LEU A 408 -8.57 -7.54 -36.35
N PRO A 409 -9.56 -7.58 -35.44
CA PRO A 409 -10.81 -6.82 -35.59
C PRO A 409 -10.65 -5.34 -35.23
N VAL A 410 -9.48 -4.71 -35.46
CA VAL A 410 -9.19 -3.32 -35.04
C VAL A 410 -10.23 -2.35 -35.56
N GLN A 411 -10.65 -2.52 -36.82
CA GLN A 411 -11.66 -1.67 -37.48
C GLN A 411 -13.09 -1.89 -36.94
N ARG A 412 -13.33 -2.98 -36.22
CA ARG A 412 -14.63 -3.31 -35.59
C ARG A 412 -14.71 -2.84 -34.14
N ILE A 413 -13.64 -2.26 -33.60
CA ILE A 413 -13.57 -1.78 -32.22
C ILE A 413 -13.79 -0.27 -32.20
N GLU A 414 -15.05 0.14 -32.01
CA GLU A 414 -15.42 1.57 -31.94
C GLU A 414 -15.06 2.20 -30.58
N SER A 415 -14.90 1.39 -29.54
CA SER A 415 -14.70 1.90 -28.17
C SER A 415 -13.27 2.32 -27.85
N ILE A 416 -12.29 1.94 -28.67
CA ILE A 416 -10.87 2.26 -28.43
C ILE A 416 -10.47 3.35 -29.43
N ARG A 417 -9.95 4.47 -28.92
CA ARG A 417 -9.34 5.50 -29.76
C ARG A 417 -7.89 5.12 -30.05
N PHE A 418 -7.62 4.73 -31.30
CA PHE A 418 -6.28 4.31 -31.75
C PHE A 418 -5.35 5.45 -32.19
N GLU A 419 -5.87 6.68 -32.29
CA GLU A 419 -5.08 7.85 -32.66
C GLU A 419 -3.89 8.04 -31.71
N ASN A 420 -2.69 8.21 -32.28
CA ASN A 420 -1.41 8.30 -31.57
C ASN A 420 -1.04 7.08 -30.70
N ALA A 421 -1.77 5.96 -30.82
CA ALA A 421 -1.47 4.73 -30.08
C ALA A 421 -0.24 4.01 -30.64
N SER A 422 0.34 3.12 -29.83
CA SER A 422 1.37 2.17 -30.24
C SER A 422 0.82 0.74 -30.19
N ILE A 423 1.06 -0.07 -31.21
CA ILE A 423 0.54 -1.44 -31.31
C ILE A 423 1.66 -2.44 -31.64
N THR A 424 1.57 -3.65 -31.10
CA THR A 424 2.30 -4.83 -31.61
C THR A 424 1.36 -5.99 -31.87
N HIS A 425 1.66 -6.84 -32.84
CA HIS A 425 0.93 -8.07 -33.12
C HIS A 425 1.82 -9.16 -33.71
N ASN A 426 1.35 -10.41 -33.70
CA ASN A 426 2.06 -11.53 -34.34
C ASN A 426 1.47 -11.84 -35.72
N HIS A 427 2.32 -12.33 -36.62
CA HIS A 427 1.90 -12.96 -37.87
C HIS A 427 2.00 -14.49 -37.70
N PRO A 428 0.87 -15.22 -37.65
CA PRO A 428 0.89 -16.68 -37.60
C PRO A 428 1.61 -17.29 -38.81
N GLU A 429 2.18 -18.48 -38.64
CA GLU A 429 2.85 -19.24 -39.70
C GLU A 429 1.90 -19.44 -40.91
N GLY A 430 2.35 -19.07 -42.11
CA GLY A 430 1.57 -19.05 -43.35
C GLY A 430 1.67 -17.75 -44.17
N ARG A 431 0.54 -17.32 -44.77
CA ARG A 431 0.51 -16.10 -45.60
C ARG A 431 0.79 -14.90 -44.69
N HIS A 432 1.84 -14.11 -45.00
CA HIS A 432 2.31 -12.87 -44.31
C HIS A 432 3.51 -13.01 -43.34
N GLU A 433 4.23 -14.13 -43.37
CA GLU A 433 5.41 -14.40 -42.52
C GLU A 433 6.55 -13.38 -42.55
N TRP A 434 6.71 -12.54 -43.59
CA TRP A 434 7.95 -11.76 -43.79
C TRP A 434 7.76 -10.24 -43.92
N GLY A 435 6.63 -9.70 -43.45
CA GLY A 435 6.40 -8.26 -43.38
C GLY A 435 4.93 -7.86 -43.30
N PHE A 436 4.68 -6.55 -43.19
CA PHE A 436 3.34 -5.98 -43.12
C PHE A 436 2.53 -6.27 -44.40
N SER A 437 1.28 -6.69 -44.23
CA SER A 437 0.29 -6.78 -45.29
C SER A 437 -0.20 -5.40 -45.71
N GLY A 438 -0.88 -5.30 -46.87
CA GLY A 438 -1.56 -4.06 -47.25
C GLY A 438 -2.56 -3.58 -46.19
N GLY A 439 -3.25 -4.53 -45.54
CA GLY A 439 -4.18 -4.26 -44.45
C GLY A 439 -3.53 -3.63 -43.22
N ASP A 440 -2.26 -3.93 -42.94
CA ASP A 440 -1.52 -3.35 -41.81
C ASP A 440 -1.16 -1.90 -42.06
N PHE A 441 -0.72 -1.57 -43.29
CA PHE A 441 -0.49 -0.19 -43.70
C PHE A 441 -1.78 0.64 -43.66
N ASP A 442 -2.89 0.06 -44.11
CA ASP A 442 -4.19 0.72 -44.06
C ASP A 442 -4.67 0.90 -42.62
N THR A 443 -4.48 -0.11 -41.77
CA THR A 443 -4.80 -0.04 -40.34
C THR A 443 -3.96 1.02 -39.62
N PHE A 444 -2.66 1.09 -39.91
CA PHE A 444 -1.76 2.12 -39.37
C PHE A 444 -2.27 3.52 -39.72
N ARG A 445 -2.60 3.76 -40.99
CA ARG A 445 -3.03 5.07 -41.49
C ARG A 445 -4.43 5.44 -41.02
N ASN A 446 -5.39 4.54 -41.16
CA ASN A 446 -6.80 4.78 -40.81
C ASN A 446 -6.97 4.92 -39.30
N GLY A 447 -6.27 4.11 -38.51
CA GLY A 447 -6.23 4.22 -37.06
C GLY A 447 -5.38 5.39 -36.55
N LYS A 448 -4.61 6.05 -37.43
CA LYS A 448 -3.66 7.12 -37.09
C LYS A 448 -2.69 6.74 -35.98
N PHE A 449 -2.15 5.52 -36.05
CA PHE A 449 -1.19 5.03 -35.07
C PHE A 449 0.12 5.86 -35.12
N LYS A 450 0.77 5.98 -33.97
CA LYS A 450 2.12 6.55 -33.86
C LYS A 450 3.19 5.54 -34.22
N TYR A 451 2.99 4.30 -33.78
CA TYR A 451 3.98 3.23 -33.88
C TYR A 451 3.31 1.87 -33.99
N MET A 452 3.78 1.05 -34.93
CA MET A 452 3.27 -0.31 -35.12
C MET A 452 4.44 -1.28 -35.25
N ARG A 453 4.29 -2.41 -34.58
CA ARG A 453 5.22 -3.54 -34.60
C ARG A 453 4.49 -4.79 -35.06
N ALA A 454 5.20 -5.65 -35.76
CA ALA A 454 4.76 -7.01 -36.06
C ALA A 454 5.91 -7.99 -35.79
N ILE A 455 5.61 -9.16 -35.24
CA ILE A 455 6.59 -10.21 -34.98
C ILE A 455 6.21 -11.52 -35.69
N ASP A 456 7.19 -12.12 -36.34
CA ASP A 456 7.17 -13.48 -36.86
C ASP A 456 8.32 -14.32 -36.26
N GLU A 457 8.48 -15.56 -36.71
CA GLU A 457 9.49 -16.48 -36.16
C GLU A 457 10.95 -16.04 -36.36
N LYS A 458 11.25 -15.18 -37.34
CA LYS A 458 12.61 -14.70 -37.62
C LYS A 458 12.79 -13.19 -37.48
N TYR A 459 11.75 -12.37 -37.61
CA TYR A 459 11.88 -10.92 -37.68
C TYR A 459 10.88 -10.17 -36.81
N VAL A 460 11.30 -8.96 -36.44
CA VAL A 460 10.44 -7.90 -35.94
C VAL A 460 10.42 -6.80 -36.98
N HIS A 461 9.22 -6.44 -37.40
CA HIS A 461 8.91 -5.38 -38.33
C HIS A 461 8.40 -4.16 -37.56
N GLU A 462 8.87 -2.97 -37.93
CA GLU A 462 8.53 -1.72 -37.25
C GLU A 462 8.11 -0.66 -38.28
N LEU A 463 7.03 0.05 -37.99
CA LEU A 463 6.46 1.11 -38.82
C LEU A 463 6.15 2.34 -37.96
N SER A 464 6.60 3.51 -38.39
CA SER A 464 6.33 4.79 -37.73
C SER A 464 6.34 5.95 -38.72
N LYS A 465 5.76 7.10 -38.35
CA LYS A 465 5.89 8.33 -39.13
C LYS A 465 7.24 9.01 -38.87
N ASP A 466 7.68 9.07 -37.63
CA ASP A 466 8.76 9.97 -37.19
C ASP A 466 9.61 9.42 -36.03
N MET A 467 9.35 8.20 -35.52
CA MET A 467 10.12 7.65 -34.39
C MET A 467 11.53 7.18 -34.75
N PHE A 468 11.80 6.93 -36.03
CA PHE A 468 13.10 6.53 -36.55
C PHE A 468 13.18 6.85 -38.04
N GLU A 469 14.40 7.00 -38.54
CA GLU A 469 14.65 7.18 -39.97
C GLU A 469 14.75 5.83 -40.66
N MET A 470 14.18 5.73 -41.87
CA MET A 470 14.31 4.57 -42.72
C MET A 470 15.64 4.62 -43.48
N ASP A 471 16.45 3.59 -43.30
CA ASP A 471 17.70 3.42 -44.05
C ASP A 471 17.40 3.04 -45.52
N MET A 472 17.85 3.88 -46.44
CA MET A 472 17.69 3.73 -47.89
C MET A 472 19.01 3.44 -48.60
N THR A 473 20.10 3.12 -47.88
CA THR A 473 21.41 2.85 -48.49
C THR A 473 21.41 1.60 -49.39
N ASP A 474 20.53 0.64 -49.13
CA ASP A 474 20.29 -0.54 -49.99
C ASP A 474 19.81 -0.18 -51.43
N PHE A 475 19.49 1.08 -51.71
CA PHE A 475 18.96 1.54 -53.01
C PHE A 475 20.01 2.17 -53.94
N ASP A 476 21.23 2.41 -53.48
CA ASP A 476 22.31 2.97 -54.32
C ASP A 476 23.01 1.89 -55.19
N ASP A 477 22.62 0.64 -55.02
CA ASP A 477 23.30 -0.51 -55.61
C ASP A 477 22.57 -1.08 -56.84
N ASP A 478 23.18 -0.81 -58.00
CA ASP A 478 23.14 -1.50 -59.30
C ASP A 478 22.01 -2.54 -59.53
N ILE A 479 21.22 -2.39 -60.61
CA ILE A 479 20.12 -3.31 -60.99
C ILE A 479 20.59 -4.78 -61.08
N GLN A 480 21.89 -4.99 -61.31
CA GLN A 480 22.53 -6.30 -61.29
C GLN A 480 22.54 -6.96 -59.89
N LYS A 481 22.78 -6.20 -58.81
CA LYS A 481 22.78 -6.69 -57.42
C LYS A 481 21.38 -7.10 -56.94
N LEU A 482 20.33 -6.43 -57.40
CA LEU A 482 18.94 -6.79 -57.08
C LEU A 482 18.55 -8.20 -57.58
N ARG A 483 19.19 -8.71 -58.64
CA ARG A 483 18.93 -10.06 -59.18
C ARG A 483 19.59 -11.18 -58.39
N GLU A 484 20.58 -10.86 -57.56
CA GLU A 484 21.33 -11.81 -56.73
C GLU A 484 20.78 -11.91 -55.30
N LEU A 485 19.85 -11.02 -54.92
CA LEU A 485 19.21 -11.00 -53.61
C LEU A 485 18.33 -12.23 -53.39
N ASN A 486 18.36 -12.76 -52.17
CA ASN A 486 17.42 -13.78 -51.76
C ASN A 486 16.01 -13.18 -51.59
N PHE A 487 15.01 -14.06 -51.50
CA PHE A 487 13.60 -13.66 -51.37
C PHE A 487 13.34 -12.76 -50.15
N GLU A 488 14.02 -12.99 -49.02
CA GLU A 488 13.82 -12.22 -47.79
C GLU A 488 14.36 -10.79 -47.90
N ASP A 489 15.45 -10.58 -48.63
CA ASP A 489 16.04 -9.27 -48.88
C ASP A 489 15.18 -8.46 -49.85
N VAL A 490 14.69 -9.10 -50.92
CA VAL A 490 13.69 -8.51 -51.84
C VAL A 490 12.42 -8.11 -51.07
N ALA A 491 11.92 -8.96 -50.17
CA ALA A 491 10.76 -8.64 -49.35
C ALA A 491 11.00 -7.41 -48.45
N GLN A 492 12.20 -7.25 -47.87
CA GLN A 492 12.53 -6.07 -47.08
C GLN A 492 12.52 -4.79 -47.91
N ILE A 493 13.09 -4.82 -49.11
CA ILE A 493 13.12 -3.68 -50.03
C ILE A 493 11.70 -3.28 -50.42
N LEU A 494 10.84 -4.26 -50.74
CA LEU A 494 9.43 -3.98 -51.06
C LEU A 494 8.69 -3.33 -49.89
N GLN A 495 8.94 -3.75 -48.65
CA GLN A 495 8.36 -3.11 -47.47
C GLN A 495 8.84 -1.67 -47.29
N LYS A 496 10.14 -1.39 -47.49
CA LYS A 496 10.69 -0.03 -47.47
C LYS A 496 10.05 0.87 -48.54
N LEU A 497 9.92 0.38 -49.77
CA LEU A 497 9.25 1.10 -50.87
C LEU A 497 7.79 1.39 -50.53
N ASN A 498 7.06 0.40 -50.04
CA ASN A 498 5.65 0.54 -49.68
C ASN A 498 5.43 1.54 -48.53
N ALA A 499 6.35 1.56 -47.55
CA ALA A 499 6.36 2.56 -46.48
C ALA A 499 6.67 3.97 -47.03
N LYS A 500 7.68 4.09 -47.90
CA LYS A 500 8.06 5.35 -48.56
C LYS A 500 6.89 5.97 -49.31
N ASP A 501 6.21 5.19 -50.15
CA ASP A 501 5.06 5.64 -50.94
C ASP A 501 3.90 6.14 -50.06
N LYS A 502 3.87 5.73 -48.79
CA LYS A 502 2.86 6.13 -47.80
C LYS A 502 3.37 7.20 -46.82
N ASN A 503 4.57 7.77 -47.05
CA ASN A 503 5.25 8.70 -46.16
C ASN A 503 5.45 8.14 -44.75
N LEU A 504 5.91 6.89 -44.66
CA LEU A 504 6.21 6.18 -43.42
C LEU A 504 7.65 5.68 -43.42
N ASN A 505 8.21 5.52 -42.23
CA ASN A 505 9.48 4.89 -41.98
C ASN A 505 9.28 3.42 -41.58
N TYR A 506 10.01 2.52 -42.24
CA TYR A 506 9.99 1.10 -41.94
C TYR A 506 11.40 0.58 -41.62
N ARG A 507 11.51 -0.32 -40.64
CA ARG A 507 12.73 -1.09 -40.39
C ARG A 507 12.42 -2.51 -39.96
N ARG A 508 13.35 -3.42 -40.27
CA ARG A 508 13.30 -4.85 -39.92
C ARG A 508 14.48 -5.21 -39.04
N LYS A 509 14.26 -5.97 -37.97
CA LYS A 509 15.30 -6.48 -37.06
C LYS A 509 15.19 -7.99 -36.95
N LYS A 510 16.32 -8.70 -36.85
CA LYS A 510 16.31 -10.15 -36.58
C LYS A 510 15.79 -10.40 -35.16
N TYR A 511 14.83 -11.31 -35.05
CA TYR A 511 14.35 -11.84 -33.78
C TYR A 511 15.26 -12.98 -33.33
N ALA A 512 15.99 -12.78 -32.24
CA ALA A 512 16.83 -13.82 -31.65
C ALA A 512 16.04 -14.54 -30.54
N ILE A 513 15.67 -15.79 -30.78
CA ILE A 513 15.11 -16.66 -29.73
C ILE A 513 16.22 -16.86 -28.68
N LYS A 514 16.07 -16.24 -27.50
CA LYS A 514 16.84 -16.67 -26.33
C LYS A 514 16.38 -18.09 -26.01
N ARG A 515 17.20 -19.09 -26.35
CA ARG A 515 17.05 -20.45 -25.82
C ARG A 515 17.13 -20.36 -24.29
N THR A 516 15.99 -20.43 -23.62
CA THR A 516 15.90 -20.78 -22.19
C THR A 516 16.01 -22.26 -22.02
#